data_AF-A0A7X8H6V1-F1
#
_entry.id   AF-A0A7X8H6V1-F1
#
_cell.length_a   1.000
_cell.length_b   1.000
_cell.length_c   1.000
_cell.angle_alpha   90.00
_cell.angle_beta   90.00
_cell.angle_gamma   90.00
#
_symmetry.space_group_name_H-M   'P 1'
#
loop_
_entity.id
_entity.type
_entity.pdbx_description
1 polymer ?
#
loop_
_entity_poly.entity_id
_entity_poly.type
_entity_poly.pdbx_seq_one_letter_code
_entity_poly.pdbx_strand_id
1 'polypeptide(L)'
;MSGKVRFVIDNYKEAFEYLDLKRVFFNTMIVCLVNTFLNLFLNALSGYAFARLKFKGRELTFKFIILSIMIPGTVMTIPNLIICRLLGIDDTLLVLILPFTMSVYNVFLMRQQFYNLPKELEEAAILDGAGPFRIFFQVSLPLVTPMLVVLGITTFMRNYNNFLWTLVSLQSPENFTLARSLGDLVSAGNSNPSFYPIMLAGSVIVSLPLVIQDNIPKLAVKPTLNSPLTYEMFRLIVKDNMDEIHFIEYDAGALVEGTFYFDLRELGRKGIWYDILLEYKTAANRYDLLVENAVDINQQITVNGKTYKFEEWEGLLEVHWKE
;
A
#
# COMPACT_ATOMS: atom_id res chain seq x y z
N MET A 1 28.36 19.74 -32.77
CA MET A 1 27.24 19.10 -33.48
C MET A 1 25.97 19.89 -33.19
N SER A 2 25.45 20.67 -34.14
CA SER A 2 24.15 21.33 -33.99
C SER A 2 23.07 20.27 -34.22
N GLY A 3 22.76 19.51 -33.17
CA GLY A 3 21.71 18.49 -33.22
C GLY A 3 20.36 19.19 -33.14
N LYS A 4 19.63 19.27 -34.26
CA LYS A 4 18.22 19.66 -34.23
C LYS A 4 17.45 18.58 -33.47
N VAL A 5 16.91 18.92 -32.30
CA VAL A 5 16.00 18.06 -31.56
C VAL A 5 14.75 17.88 -32.40
N ARG A 6 14.46 16.64 -32.82
CA ARG A 6 13.24 16.28 -33.56
C ARG A 6 12.36 15.45 -32.65
N PHE A 7 11.14 15.93 -32.38
CA PHE A 7 10.12 15.13 -31.71
C PHE A 7 9.57 14.11 -32.71
N VAL A 8 9.60 12.83 -32.35
CA VAL A 8 9.11 11.72 -33.17
C VAL A 8 8.11 10.92 -32.35
N ILE A 9 6.86 10.92 -32.77
CA ILE A 9 5.76 10.20 -32.11
C ILE A 9 5.66 8.76 -32.63
N ASP A 10 6.25 8.47 -33.80
CA ASP A 10 6.15 7.17 -34.45
C ASP A 10 6.73 6.03 -33.61
N ASN A 11 7.72 6.32 -32.75
CA ASN A 11 8.26 5.34 -31.79
C ASN A 11 7.19 4.76 -30.85
N TYR A 12 6.16 5.54 -30.50
CA TYR A 12 5.04 5.06 -29.67
C TYR A 12 4.12 4.11 -30.45
N LYS A 13 3.93 4.35 -31.75
CA LYS A 13 3.16 3.44 -32.61
C LYS A 13 3.91 2.13 -32.82
N GLU A 14 5.20 2.21 -33.13
CA GLU A 14 6.05 1.02 -33.24
C GLU A 14 6.10 0.24 -31.93
N ALA A 15 6.23 0.91 -30.77
CA ALA A 15 6.18 0.22 -29.48
C ALA A 15 4.83 -0.46 -29.23
N PHE A 16 3.73 0.19 -29.63
CA PHE A 16 2.38 -0.35 -29.48
C PHE A 16 2.16 -1.62 -30.32
N GLU A 17 2.64 -1.62 -31.56
CA GLU A 17 2.54 -2.77 -32.48
C GLU A 17 3.51 -3.88 -32.10
N TYR A 18 4.77 -3.54 -31.79
CA TYR A 18 5.82 -4.49 -31.41
C TYR A 18 5.45 -5.29 -30.17
N LEU A 19 4.81 -4.66 -29.19
CA LEU A 19 4.42 -5.30 -27.93
C LEU A 19 3.08 -6.06 -28.00
N ASP A 20 2.35 -6.01 -29.11
CA ASP A 20 0.91 -6.36 -29.15
C ASP A 20 0.18 -5.79 -27.91
N LEU A 21 0.34 -4.47 -27.71
CA LEU A 21 0.01 -3.83 -26.44
C LEU A 21 -1.45 -4.02 -26.03
N LYS A 22 -2.36 -4.18 -27.01
CA LYS A 22 -3.77 -4.49 -26.76
C LYS A 22 -3.93 -5.80 -26.00
N ARG A 23 -3.32 -6.89 -26.50
CA ARG A 23 -3.40 -8.21 -25.87
C ARG A 23 -2.76 -8.20 -24.50
N VAL A 24 -1.55 -7.67 -24.44
CA VAL A 24 -0.74 -7.66 -23.23
C VAL A 24 -1.40 -6.81 -22.12
N PHE A 25 -2.00 -5.67 -22.48
CA PHE A 25 -2.81 -4.87 -21.56
C PHE A 25 -4.04 -5.64 -21.08
N PHE A 26 -4.77 -6.30 -21.98
CA PHE A 26 -5.96 -7.06 -21.64
C PHE A 26 -5.64 -8.24 -20.70
N ASN A 27 -4.60 -9.02 -20.99
CA ASN A 27 -4.10 -10.09 -20.13
C ASN A 27 -3.76 -9.56 -18.73
N THR A 28 -3.03 -8.44 -18.67
CA THR A 28 -2.65 -7.81 -17.41
C THR A 28 -3.87 -7.38 -16.61
N MET A 29 -4.86 -6.74 -17.25
CA MET A 29 -6.09 -6.31 -16.59
C MET A 29 -6.92 -7.49 -16.08
N ILE A 30 -7.05 -8.57 -16.86
CA ILE A 30 -7.71 -9.80 -16.39
C ILE A 30 -7.03 -10.33 -15.14
N VAL A 31 -5.70 -10.52 -15.19
CA VAL A 31 -4.95 -11.07 -14.07
C VAL A 31 -5.08 -10.17 -12.85
N CYS A 32 -4.89 -8.86 -12.99
CA CYS A 32 -4.92 -7.93 -11.88
C CYS A 32 -6.32 -7.80 -11.25
N LEU A 33 -7.39 -7.72 -12.05
CA LEU A 33 -8.75 -7.57 -11.54
C LEU A 33 -9.26 -8.86 -10.91
N VAL A 34 -9.08 -10.00 -11.58
CA VAL A 34 -9.55 -11.30 -11.09
C VAL A 34 -8.78 -11.72 -9.85
N ASN A 35 -7.44 -11.60 -9.86
CA ASN A 35 -6.65 -11.92 -8.68
C ASN A 35 -7.00 -11.01 -7.51
N THR A 36 -7.07 -9.69 -7.71
CA THR A 36 -7.40 -8.74 -6.63
C THR A 36 -8.77 -9.04 -6.04
N PHE A 37 -9.79 -9.27 -6.87
CA PHE A 37 -11.13 -9.61 -6.38
C PHE A 37 -11.14 -10.89 -5.55
N LEU A 38 -10.57 -11.98 -6.07
CA LEU A 38 -10.49 -13.25 -5.35
C LEU A 38 -9.68 -13.13 -4.08
N ASN A 39 -8.60 -12.34 -4.11
CA ASN A 39 -7.76 -12.09 -2.97
C ASN A 39 -8.54 -11.35 -1.87
N LEU A 40 -9.14 -10.20 -2.18
CA LEU A 40 -9.93 -9.47 -1.20
C LEU A 40 -11.04 -10.34 -0.60
N PHE A 41 -11.75 -11.07 -1.45
CA PHE A 41 -12.85 -11.93 -1.02
C PHE A 41 -12.38 -13.05 -0.07
N LEU A 42 -11.38 -13.85 -0.47
CA LEU A 42 -10.91 -14.99 0.31
C LEU A 42 -10.18 -14.57 1.59
N ASN A 43 -9.39 -13.50 1.53
CA ASN A 43 -8.65 -13.01 2.70
C ASN A 43 -9.58 -12.31 3.69
N ALA A 44 -10.62 -11.59 3.24
CA ALA A 44 -11.65 -11.05 4.11
C ALA A 44 -12.43 -12.15 4.82
N LEU A 45 -12.86 -13.18 4.09
CA LEU A 45 -13.59 -14.31 4.67
C LEU A 45 -12.75 -15.06 5.71
N SER A 46 -11.48 -15.31 5.40
CA SER A 46 -10.54 -15.96 6.32
C SER A 46 -10.25 -15.09 7.55
N GLY A 47 -10.00 -13.80 7.35
CA GLY A 47 -9.78 -12.85 8.43
C GLY A 47 -10.97 -12.79 9.39
N TYR A 48 -12.18 -12.72 8.84
CA TYR A 48 -13.42 -12.75 9.62
C TYR A 48 -13.57 -14.05 10.42
N ALA A 49 -13.32 -15.20 9.78
CA ALA A 49 -13.40 -16.50 10.43
C ALA A 49 -12.43 -16.60 11.62
N PHE A 50 -11.18 -16.14 11.48
CA PHE A 50 -10.19 -16.17 12.55
C PHE A 50 -10.40 -15.09 13.62
N ALA A 51 -11.14 -14.02 13.34
CA ALA A 51 -11.45 -12.95 14.29
C ALA A 51 -12.73 -13.23 15.09
N ARG A 52 -13.81 -13.66 14.41
CA ARG A 52 -15.18 -13.67 14.95
C ARG A 52 -15.72 -15.06 15.23
N LEU A 53 -15.43 -16.05 14.39
CA LEU A 53 -15.95 -17.40 14.59
C LEU A 53 -15.21 -18.14 15.70
N LYS A 54 -15.95 -18.95 16.47
CA LYS A 54 -15.41 -19.82 17.52
C LYS A 54 -15.35 -21.25 16.98
N PHE A 55 -14.14 -21.77 16.76
CA PHE A 55 -13.93 -23.16 16.37
C PHE A 55 -12.70 -23.76 17.05
N LYS A 56 -12.69 -25.09 17.21
CA LYS A 56 -11.61 -25.81 17.89
C LYS A 56 -10.30 -25.66 17.11
N GLY A 57 -9.23 -25.24 17.79
CA GLY A 57 -7.90 -25.08 17.18
C GLY A 57 -7.64 -23.72 16.50
N ARG A 58 -8.60 -22.78 16.50
CA ARG A 58 -8.49 -21.46 15.85
C ARG A 58 -7.15 -20.75 16.07
N GLU A 59 -6.77 -20.53 17.32
CA GLU A 59 -5.53 -19.80 17.65
C GLU A 59 -4.27 -20.60 17.26
N LEU A 60 -4.32 -21.93 17.34
CA LEU A 60 -3.20 -22.78 16.96
C LEU A 60 -2.99 -22.74 15.45
N THR A 61 -4.05 -22.95 14.66
CA THR A 61 -4.02 -22.85 13.19
C THR A 61 -3.57 -21.47 12.74
N PHE A 62 -4.08 -20.40 13.36
CA PHE A 62 -3.65 -19.04 13.02
C PHE A 62 -2.16 -18.82 13.29
N LYS A 63 -1.64 -19.26 14.45
CA LYS A 63 -0.20 -19.18 14.76
C LYS A 63 0.66 -19.92 13.73
N PHE A 64 0.26 -21.14 13.34
CA PHE A 64 0.97 -21.89 12.30
C PHE A 64 0.98 -21.16 10.96
N ILE A 65 -0.16 -20.56 10.58
CA ILE A 65 -0.26 -19.75 9.37
C ILE A 65 0.72 -18.57 9.44
N ILE A 66 0.77 -17.83 10.54
CA ILE A 66 1.70 -16.68 10.68
C ILE A 66 3.17 -17.10 10.64
N LEU A 67 3.53 -18.25 11.22
CA LEU A 67 4.90 -18.77 11.14
C LEU A 67 5.36 -18.97 9.70
N SER A 68 4.45 -19.25 8.76
CA SER A 68 4.80 -19.40 7.35
C SER A 68 5.30 -18.11 6.68
N ILE A 69 5.02 -16.92 7.24
CA ILE A 69 5.56 -15.64 6.76
C ILE A 69 7.09 -15.61 6.85
N MET A 70 7.69 -16.39 7.76
CA MET A 70 9.15 -16.49 7.90
C MET A 70 9.83 -17.09 6.67
N ILE A 71 9.08 -17.79 5.80
CA ILE A 71 9.62 -18.34 4.57
C ILE A 71 9.54 -17.27 3.48
N PRO A 72 10.68 -16.83 2.90
CA PRO A 72 10.67 -15.81 1.86
C PRO A 72 9.93 -16.31 0.61
N GLY A 73 9.00 -15.50 0.09
CA GLY A 73 8.22 -15.85 -1.10
C GLY A 73 9.08 -16.20 -2.33
N THR A 74 10.26 -15.58 -2.47
CA THR A 74 11.20 -15.86 -3.57
C THR A 74 11.70 -17.30 -3.55
N VAL A 75 11.91 -17.89 -2.36
CA VAL A 75 12.34 -19.29 -2.21
C VAL A 75 11.22 -20.25 -2.64
N MET A 76 9.95 -19.86 -2.42
CA MET A 76 8.77 -20.64 -2.81
C MET A 76 8.47 -20.57 -4.31
N THR A 77 9.19 -19.76 -5.11
CA THR A 77 8.98 -19.63 -6.56
C THR A 77 9.11 -20.97 -7.29
N ILE A 78 10.20 -21.69 -7.06
CA ILE A 78 10.45 -22.98 -7.74
C ILE A 78 9.41 -24.04 -7.34
N PRO A 79 9.15 -24.27 -6.03
CA PRO A 79 8.09 -25.19 -5.62
C PRO A 79 6.72 -24.86 -6.21
N ASN A 80 6.31 -23.58 -6.18
CA ASN A 80 5.03 -23.16 -6.74
C ASN A 80 4.95 -23.40 -8.25
N LEU A 81 6.05 -23.18 -8.99
CA LEU A 81 6.09 -23.43 -10.42
C LEU A 81 5.96 -24.93 -10.73
N ILE A 82 6.60 -25.80 -9.95
CA ILE A 82 6.47 -27.25 -10.07
C ILE A 82 5.01 -27.66 -9.84
N ILE A 83 4.36 -27.13 -8.78
CA ILE A 83 2.95 -27.42 -8.50
C ILE A 83 2.06 -26.96 -9.67
N CYS A 84 2.29 -25.77 -10.21
CA CYS A 84 1.53 -25.27 -11.36
C CYS A 84 1.67 -26.16 -12.60
N ARG A 85 2.89 -26.64 -12.89
CA ARG A 85 3.14 -27.60 -13.97
C ARG A 85 2.46 -28.94 -13.74
N LEU A 86 2.47 -29.45 -12.51
CA LEU A 86 1.77 -30.68 -12.15
C LEU A 86 0.24 -30.55 -12.30
N LEU A 87 -0.29 -29.34 -12.09
CA LEU A 87 -1.70 -29.01 -12.32
C LEU A 87 -2.03 -28.72 -13.79
N GLY A 88 -1.03 -28.63 -14.68
CA GLY A 88 -1.21 -28.30 -16.10
C GLY A 88 -1.75 -26.88 -16.34
N ILE A 89 -1.51 -25.96 -15.40
CA ILE A 89 -1.91 -24.55 -15.53
C ILE A 89 -0.73 -23.66 -15.92
N ASP A 90 0.46 -24.22 -16.11
CA ASP A 90 1.62 -23.47 -16.57
C ASP A 90 1.39 -22.86 -17.96
N ASP A 91 2.05 -21.75 -18.23
CA ASP A 91 1.87 -20.98 -19.46
C ASP A 91 0.41 -20.58 -19.74
N THR A 92 -0.37 -20.27 -18.71
CA THR A 92 -1.72 -19.72 -18.82
C THR A 92 -1.90 -18.53 -17.88
N LEU A 93 -2.91 -17.68 -18.11
CA LEU A 93 -3.23 -16.61 -17.15
C LEU A 93 -3.61 -17.13 -15.75
N LEU A 94 -4.09 -18.38 -15.65
CA LEU A 94 -4.42 -18.99 -14.35
C LEU A 94 -3.18 -19.17 -13.47
N VAL A 95 -2.00 -19.40 -14.06
CA VAL A 95 -0.73 -19.49 -13.33
C VAL A 95 -0.39 -18.19 -12.61
N LEU A 96 -0.87 -17.06 -13.13
CA LEU A 96 -0.67 -15.74 -12.54
C LEU A 96 -1.73 -15.40 -11.50
N ILE A 97 -2.89 -16.04 -11.55
CA ILE A 97 -4.01 -15.75 -10.66
C ILE A 97 -3.97 -16.66 -9.43
N LEU A 98 -4.03 -17.98 -9.61
CA LEU A 98 -4.31 -18.93 -8.52
C LEU A 98 -3.30 -18.89 -7.37
N PRO A 99 -1.96 -18.90 -7.60
CA PRO A 99 -0.99 -18.97 -6.50
C PRO A 99 -1.01 -17.77 -5.55
N PHE A 100 -1.52 -16.62 -6.00
CA PHE A 100 -1.51 -15.37 -5.24
C PHE A 100 -2.91 -14.93 -4.75
N THR A 101 -3.91 -15.81 -4.89
CA THR A 101 -5.28 -15.54 -4.39
C THR A 101 -5.36 -15.48 -2.87
N MET A 102 -4.47 -16.15 -2.14
CA MET A 102 -4.41 -16.04 -0.69
C MET A 102 -3.05 -15.55 -0.24
N SER A 103 -3.05 -14.65 0.74
CA SER A 103 -1.84 -14.09 1.32
C SER A 103 -1.97 -14.13 2.83
N VAL A 104 -1.02 -14.78 3.48
CA VAL A 104 -0.99 -14.88 4.94
C VAL A 104 -0.97 -13.49 5.59
N TYR A 105 -0.25 -12.55 4.99
CA TYR A 105 -0.22 -11.15 5.39
C TYR A 105 -1.61 -10.49 5.29
N ASN A 106 -2.33 -10.71 4.19
CA ASN A 106 -3.66 -10.14 4.00
C ASN A 106 -4.68 -10.75 4.97
N VAL A 107 -4.62 -12.07 5.23
CA VAL A 107 -5.45 -12.74 6.25
C VAL A 107 -5.18 -12.14 7.64
N PHE A 108 -3.91 -11.94 7.99
CA PHE A 108 -3.51 -11.35 9.27
C PHE A 108 -4.09 -9.96 9.44
N LEU A 109 -3.92 -9.09 8.43
CA LEU A 109 -4.43 -7.73 8.44
C LEU A 109 -5.96 -7.68 8.52
N MET A 110 -6.66 -8.48 7.71
CA MET A 110 -8.12 -8.56 7.78
C MET A 110 -8.58 -9.06 9.14
N ARG A 111 -7.90 -10.06 9.73
CA ARG A 111 -8.22 -10.54 11.07
C ARG A 111 -8.07 -9.42 12.10
N GLN A 112 -6.98 -8.64 12.06
CA GLN A 112 -6.78 -7.53 12.99
C GLN A 112 -7.91 -6.50 12.88
N GLN A 113 -8.27 -6.11 11.66
CA GLN A 113 -9.33 -5.15 11.44
C GLN A 113 -10.68 -5.66 11.93
N PHE A 114 -11.02 -6.91 11.62
CA PHE A 114 -12.22 -7.52 12.14
C PHE A 114 -12.17 -7.72 13.65
N TYR A 115 -11.02 -7.92 14.29
CA TYR A 115 -10.93 -8.08 15.74
C TYR A 115 -11.21 -6.77 16.48
N ASN A 116 -10.89 -5.62 15.88
CA ASN A 116 -11.06 -4.30 16.47
C ASN A 116 -12.51 -3.78 16.48
N LEU A 117 -13.43 -4.37 15.69
CA LEU A 117 -14.82 -3.91 15.71
C LEU A 117 -15.49 -4.18 17.07
N PRO A 118 -16.43 -3.35 17.52
CA PRO A 118 -17.27 -3.66 18.68
C PRO A 118 -18.06 -4.96 18.44
N LYS A 119 -18.15 -5.85 19.44
CA LYS A 119 -18.91 -7.12 19.33
C LYS A 119 -20.41 -6.88 19.36
N GLU A 120 -20.82 -5.80 20.00
CA GLU A 120 -22.20 -5.39 20.23
C GLU A 120 -22.95 -5.18 18.90
N LEU A 121 -22.25 -4.78 17.83
CA LEU A 121 -22.81 -4.63 16.49
C LEU A 121 -23.28 -5.98 15.90
N GLU A 122 -22.49 -7.03 16.10
CA GLU A 122 -22.83 -8.38 15.64
C GLU A 122 -23.90 -9.01 16.54
N GLU A 123 -23.83 -8.76 17.86
CA GLU A 123 -24.83 -9.22 18.82
C GLU A 123 -26.22 -8.60 18.56
N ALA A 124 -26.27 -7.30 18.25
CA ALA A 124 -27.51 -6.63 17.83
C ALA A 124 -28.08 -7.26 16.55
N ALA A 125 -27.25 -7.51 15.54
CA ALA A 125 -27.68 -8.16 14.31
C ALA A 125 -28.20 -9.60 14.55
N ILE A 126 -27.61 -10.33 15.50
CA ILE A 126 -28.09 -11.66 15.91
C ILE A 126 -29.47 -11.55 16.58
N LEU A 127 -29.71 -10.55 17.42
CA LEU A 127 -31.02 -10.28 18.03
C LEU A 127 -32.08 -9.95 16.98
N ASP A 128 -31.69 -9.29 15.88
CA ASP A 128 -32.53 -9.03 14.71
C ASP A 128 -32.72 -10.26 13.78
N GLY A 129 -32.19 -11.42 14.16
CA GLY A 129 -32.31 -12.68 13.42
C GLY A 129 -31.40 -12.79 12.19
N ALA A 130 -30.35 -11.97 12.09
CA ALA A 130 -29.38 -12.07 11.00
C ALA A 130 -28.50 -13.33 11.14
N GLY A 131 -28.43 -14.13 10.08
CA GLY A 131 -27.50 -15.26 10.01
C GLY A 131 -26.04 -14.83 9.78
N PRO A 132 -25.05 -15.74 9.95
CA PRO A 132 -23.62 -15.41 9.90
C PRO A 132 -23.17 -14.74 8.60
N PHE A 133 -23.67 -15.21 7.44
CA PHE A 133 -23.35 -14.59 6.16
C PHE A 133 -23.94 -13.19 6.02
N ARG A 134 -25.14 -12.96 6.56
CA ARG A 134 -25.78 -11.64 6.54
C ARG A 134 -25.00 -10.67 7.42
N ILE A 135 -24.59 -11.09 8.61
CA ILE A 135 -23.73 -10.31 9.50
C ILE A 135 -22.42 -9.96 8.80
N PHE A 136 -21.75 -10.95 8.19
CA PHE A 136 -20.52 -10.70 7.46
C PHE A 136 -20.70 -9.65 6.35
N PHE A 137 -21.62 -9.86 5.40
CA PHE A 137 -21.74 -8.97 4.23
C PHE A 137 -22.40 -7.61 4.53
N GLN A 138 -23.35 -7.54 5.47
CA GLN A 138 -24.14 -6.33 5.69
C GLN A 138 -23.71 -5.53 6.92
N VAL A 139 -22.97 -6.14 7.86
CA VAL A 139 -22.54 -5.47 9.10
C VAL A 139 -21.03 -5.35 9.16
N SER A 140 -20.31 -6.47 9.19
CA SER A 140 -18.87 -6.45 9.48
C SER A 140 -18.03 -6.02 8.28
N LEU A 141 -18.34 -6.48 7.06
CA LEU A 141 -17.56 -6.18 5.86
C LEU A 141 -17.59 -4.68 5.47
N PRO A 142 -18.74 -3.97 5.48
CA PRO A 142 -18.79 -2.55 5.20
C PRO A 142 -17.92 -1.71 6.15
N LEU A 143 -17.86 -2.08 7.43
CA LEU A 143 -17.08 -1.38 8.46
C LEU A 143 -15.56 -1.53 8.27
N VAL A 144 -15.12 -2.54 7.51
CA VAL A 144 -13.69 -2.75 7.20
C VAL A 144 -13.34 -2.40 5.76
N THR A 145 -14.25 -1.75 5.03
CA THR A 145 -14.03 -1.31 3.64
C THR A 145 -12.77 -0.46 3.45
N PRO A 146 -12.41 0.48 4.34
CA PRO A 146 -11.16 1.24 4.19
C PRO A 146 -9.93 0.32 4.07
N MET A 147 -9.89 -0.74 4.87
CA MET A 147 -8.81 -1.72 4.82
C MET A 147 -8.83 -2.57 3.53
N LEU A 148 -10.02 -2.90 3.02
CA LEU A 148 -10.16 -3.60 1.74
C LEU A 148 -9.68 -2.75 0.56
N VAL A 149 -9.88 -1.44 0.59
CA VAL A 149 -9.37 -0.52 -0.44
C VAL A 149 -7.85 -0.54 -0.45
N VAL A 150 -7.21 -0.40 0.71
CA VAL A 150 -5.75 -0.47 0.85
C VAL A 150 -5.20 -1.81 0.34
N LEU A 151 -5.81 -2.94 0.77
CA LEU A 151 -5.41 -4.26 0.28
C LEU A 151 -5.67 -4.43 -1.22
N GLY A 152 -6.72 -3.80 -1.75
CA GLY A 152 -7.09 -3.89 -3.16
C GLY A 152 -6.07 -3.20 -4.04
N ILE A 153 -5.71 -1.97 -3.70
CA ILE A 153 -4.71 -1.17 -4.42
C ILE A 153 -3.35 -1.87 -4.37
N THR A 154 -2.92 -2.29 -3.17
CA THR A 154 -1.61 -2.95 -2.99
C THR A 154 -1.52 -4.30 -3.70
N THR A 155 -2.59 -5.11 -3.68
CA THR A 155 -2.66 -6.40 -4.38
C THR A 155 -2.70 -6.20 -5.90
N PHE A 156 -3.50 -5.25 -6.38
CA PHE A 156 -3.57 -4.92 -7.81
C PHE A 156 -2.19 -4.51 -8.33
N MET A 157 -1.49 -3.63 -7.61
CA MET A 157 -0.15 -3.19 -7.97
C MET A 157 0.89 -4.28 -7.93
N ARG A 158 0.82 -5.17 -6.93
CA ARG A 158 1.73 -6.32 -6.86
C ARG A 158 1.58 -7.20 -8.09
N ASN A 159 0.36 -7.44 -8.56
CA ASN A 159 0.10 -8.23 -9.77
C ASN A 159 0.50 -7.49 -11.05
N TYR A 160 0.22 -6.19 -11.13
CA TYR A 160 0.57 -5.36 -12.28
C TYR A 160 2.10 -5.33 -12.51
N ASN A 161 2.87 -5.27 -11.42
CA ASN A 161 4.32 -5.19 -11.44
C ASN A 161 5.02 -6.57 -11.40
N ASN A 162 4.29 -7.68 -11.51
CA ASN A 162 4.84 -9.02 -11.29
C ASN A 162 5.69 -9.54 -12.47
N PHE A 163 6.91 -9.02 -12.60
CA PHE A 163 7.83 -9.43 -13.65
C PHE A 163 8.46 -10.80 -13.43
N LEU A 164 8.99 -11.06 -12.22
CA LEU A 164 9.76 -12.28 -11.96
C LEU A 164 8.94 -13.54 -12.18
N TRP A 165 7.71 -13.59 -11.67
CA TRP A 165 6.84 -14.76 -11.82
C TRP A 165 6.42 -14.96 -13.28
N THR A 166 6.04 -13.88 -13.98
CA THR A 166 5.60 -13.97 -15.38
C THR A 166 6.74 -14.42 -16.28
N LEU A 167 7.98 -14.00 -16.00
CA LEU A 167 9.18 -14.42 -16.71
C LEU A 167 9.43 -15.94 -16.64
N VAL A 168 9.18 -16.57 -15.49
CA VAL A 168 9.48 -18.00 -15.29
C VAL A 168 8.30 -18.93 -15.59
N SER A 169 7.07 -18.41 -15.57
CA SER A 169 5.84 -19.21 -15.69
C SER A 169 5.17 -19.13 -17.05
N LEU A 170 5.45 -18.09 -17.86
CA LEU A 170 4.89 -17.89 -19.19
C LEU A 170 5.97 -18.06 -20.26
N GLN A 171 5.64 -18.82 -21.30
CA GLN A 171 6.50 -19.08 -22.45
C GLN A 171 5.86 -18.60 -23.75
N SER A 172 4.54 -18.70 -23.87
CA SER A 172 3.83 -18.34 -25.10
C SER A 172 3.47 -16.84 -25.12
N PRO A 173 3.84 -16.10 -26.19
CA PRO A 173 3.61 -14.65 -26.27
C PRO A 173 2.14 -14.24 -26.10
N GLU A 174 1.19 -15.11 -26.45
CA GLU A 174 -0.23 -14.85 -26.28
C GLU A 174 -0.67 -14.64 -24.82
N ASN A 175 0.09 -15.17 -23.86
CA ASN A 175 -0.22 -15.09 -22.43
C ASN A 175 0.55 -13.98 -21.72
N PHE A 176 1.43 -13.26 -22.43
CA PHE A 176 2.30 -12.27 -21.81
C PHE A 176 1.52 -11.11 -21.19
N THR A 177 2.08 -10.59 -20.10
CA THR A 177 1.62 -9.40 -19.39
C THR A 177 2.52 -8.21 -19.69
N LEU A 178 2.08 -7.00 -19.29
CA LEU A 178 2.79 -5.76 -19.59
C LEU A 178 4.19 -5.77 -19.01
N ALA A 179 4.34 -6.21 -17.77
CA ALA A 179 5.63 -6.37 -17.12
C ALA A 179 6.55 -7.32 -17.90
N ARG A 180 6.04 -8.49 -18.32
CA ARG A 180 6.81 -9.49 -19.08
C ARG A 180 7.30 -8.94 -20.42
N SER A 181 6.39 -8.33 -21.18
CA SER A 181 6.63 -7.82 -22.54
C SER A 181 7.53 -6.59 -22.52
N LEU A 182 7.40 -5.74 -21.50
CA LEU A 182 8.34 -4.64 -21.28
C LEU A 182 9.76 -5.16 -21.02
N GLY A 183 9.91 -6.22 -20.23
CA GLY A 183 11.22 -6.84 -20.01
C GLY A 183 11.87 -7.36 -21.29
N ASP A 184 11.08 -7.94 -22.21
CA ASP A 184 11.57 -8.35 -23.54
C ASP A 184 12.00 -7.15 -24.39
N LEU A 185 11.22 -6.07 -24.38
CA LEU A 185 11.54 -4.84 -25.11
C LEU A 185 12.81 -4.16 -24.55
N VAL A 186 12.98 -4.17 -23.23
CA VAL A 186 14.21 -3.68 -22.58
C VAL A 186 15.41 -4.54 -22.98
N SER A 187 15.26 -5.86 -23.02
CA SER A 187 16.32 -6.77 -23.48
C SER A 187 16.70 -6.54 -24.94
N ALA A 188 15.70 -6.31 -25.81
CA ALA A 188 15.90 -5.98 -27.22
C ALA A 188 16.63 -4.62 -27.40
N GLY A 189 16.23 -3.59 -26.65
CA GLY A 189 16.88 -2.28 -26.66
C GLY A 189 18.33 -2.29 -26.17
N ASN A 190 18.64 -3.13 -25.19
CA ASN A 190 20.01 -3.33 -24.71
C ASN A 190 20.89 -4.06 -25.74
N SER A 191 20.28 -4.95 -26.53
CA SER A 191 21.00 -5.74 -27.55
C SER A 191 21.18 -4.98 -28.87
N ASN A 192 20.29 -4.05 -29.18
CA ASN A 192 20.31 -3.29 -30.42
C ASN A 192 19.99 -1.79 -30.17
N PRO A 193 20.98 -0.88 -30.33
CA PRO A 193 20.79 0.57 -30.13
C PRO A 193 19.67 1.20 -30.98
N SER A 194 19.27 0.55 -32.08
CA SER A 194 18.19 1.02 -32.95
C SER A 194 16.82 0.94 -32.27
N PHE A 195 16.63 0.00 -31.32
CA PHE A 195 15.39 -0.18 -30.57
C PHE A 195 15.29 0.72 -29.34
N TYR A 196 16.35 1.47 -29.02
CA TYR A 196 16.41 2.32 -27.83
C TYR A 196 15.26 3.35 -27.76
N PRO A 197 14.89 4.05 -28.86
CA PRO A 197 13.75 4.98 -28.82
C PRO A 197 12.40 4.28 -28.59
N ILE A 198 12.22 3.08 -29.16
CA ILE A 198 11.01 2.25 -29.01
C ILE A 198 10.91 1.72 -27.57
N MET A 199 12.04 1.28 -26.99
CA MET A 199 12.14 0.85 -25.60
C MET A 199 11.72 1.95 -24.63
N LEU A 200 12.24 3.16 -24.82
CA LEU A 200 11.87 4.31 -23.98
C LEU A 200 10.38 4.66 -24.13
N ALA A 201 9.86 4.67 -25.37
CA ALA A 201 8.44 4.91 -25.62
C ALA A 201 7.53 3.87 -24.96
N GLY A 202 7.86 2.57 -25.09
CA GLY A 202 7.13 1.48 -24.44
C GLY A 202 7.19 1.56 -22.91
N SER A 203 8.34 1.93 -22.35
CA SER A 203 8.51 2.12 -20.90
C SER A 203 7.59 3.22 -20.36
N VAL A 204 7.43 4.33 -21.11
CA VAL A 204 6.49 5.39 -20.76
C VAL A 204 5.04 4.88 -20.78
N ILE A 205 4.64 4.13 -21.81
CA ILE A 205 3.26 3.61 -21.90
C ILE A 205 2.95 2.67 -20.72
N VAL A 206 3.85 1.75 -20.40
CA VAL A 206 3.63 0.75 -19.34
C VAL A 206 3.65 1.38 -17.94
N SER A 207 4.41 2.47 -17.76
CA SER A 207 4.50 3.19 -16.48
C SER A 207 3.38 4.19 -16.22
N LEU A 208 2.58 4.57 -17.24
CA LEU A 208 1.49 5.54 -17.09
C LEU A 208 0.52 5.22 -15.92
N PRO A 209 0.03 3.98 -15.76
CA PRO A 209 -0.86 3.64 -14.64
C PRO A 209 -0.19 3.81 -13.27
N LEU A 210 1.13 3.55 -13.18
CA LEU A 210 1.90 3.75 -11.95
C LEU A 210 2.03 5.23 -11.61
N VAL A 211 2.29 6.07 -12.62
CA VAL A 211 2.39 7.53 -12.43
C VAL A 211 1.05 8.11 -12.02
N ILE A 212 -0.06 7.66 -12.60
CA ILE A 212 -1.40 8.11 -12.20
C ILE A 212 -1.71 7.71 -10.75
N GLN A 213 -1.29 6.51 -10.34
CA GLN A 213 -1.44 6.07 -8.96
C GLN A 213 -0.54 6.86 -7.98
N ASP A 214 0.71 7.14 -8.33
CA ASP A 214 1.60 7.95 -7.50
C ASP A 214 1.19 9.43 -7.44
N ASN A 215 0.37 9.89 -8.39
CA ASN A 215 -0.32 11.19 -8.34
C ASN A 215 -1.58 11.16 -7.47
N ILE A 216 -1.95 10.02 -6.88
CA ILE A 216 -2.80 10.00 -5.69
C ILE A 216 -1.95 10.63 -4.57
N PRO A 217 -2.35 11.77 -3.99
CA PRO A 217 -1.48 12.57 -3.14
C PRO A 217 -1.01 11.77 -1.93
N LYS A 218 0.25 11.34 -1.96
CA LYS A 218 0.95 10.90 -0.75
C LYS A 218 1.38 12.17 -0.03
N LEU A 219 0.74 12.51 1.08
CA LEU A 219 1.23 13.57 1.98
C LEU A 219 2.68 13.26 2.36
N ALA A 220 3.62 14.00 1.78
CA ALA A 220 5.05 13.78 1.93
C ALA A 220 5.64 14.89 2.80
N VAL A 221 5.40 14.82 4.10
CA VAL A 221 6.05 15.76 5.03
C VAL A 221 7.51 15.35 5.17
N LYS A 222 8.44 16.20 4.72
CA LYS A 222 9.88 15.92 4.72
C LYS A 222 10.58 16.64 5.88
N PRO A 223 11.10 15.93 6.90
CA PRO A 223 11.96 16.54 7.91
C PRO A 223 13.36 16.81 7.32
N THR A 224 13.95 17.98 7.64
CA THR A 224 15.36 18.29 7.30
C THR A 224 16.25 18.00 8.52
N LEU A 225 17.35 17.28 8.29
CA LEU A 225 18.21 16.70 9.33
C LEU A 225 19.45 17.55 9.62
N ASN A 226 19.85 17.63 10.90
CA ASN A 226 21.24 17.88 11.30
C ASN A 226 21.59 17.02 12.54
N SER A 227 22.39 15.97 12.31
CA SER A 227 23.12 15.10 13.28
C SER A 227 22.38 13.94 13.99
N PRO A 228 23.09 12.87 14.45
CA PRO A 228 22.46 11.61 14.85
C PRO A 228 22.55 11.23 16.36
N LEU A 229 21.52 10.49 16.82
CA LEU A 229 21.39 9.49 17.93
C LEU A 229 20.59 9.83 19.23
N THR A 230 19.53 9.03 19.45
CA THR A 230 18.77 8.60 20.68
C THR A 230 17.93 9.62 21.47
N TYR A 231 16.68 9.41 21.93
CA TYR A 231 15.47 8.65 21.51
C TYR A 231 14.29 9.46 22.09
N GLU A 232 13.84 10.49 21.38
CA GLU A 232 12.60 11.20 21.68
C GLU A 232 11.87 11.38 20.36
N MET A 233 10.78 10.64 20.15
CA MET A 233 10.13 10.61 18.83
C MET A 233 8.87 11.47 18.83
N PHE A 234 8.83 12.44 17.92
CA PHE A 234 7.64 13.20 17.58
C PHE A 234 6.95 12.51 16.41
N ARG A 235 5.64 12.36 16.52
CA ARG A 235 4.83 11.73 15.48
C ARG A 235 3.71 12.67 15.07
N LEU A 236 3.67 13.04 13.80
CA LEU A 236 2.52 13.73 13.20
C LEU A 236 1.60 12.69 12.56
N ILE A 237 0.33 12.75 12.93
CA ILE A 237 -0.76 11.96 12.38
C ILE A 237 -1.71 12.96 11.71
N VAL A 238 -1.85 12.87 10.39
CA VAL A 238 -2.84 13.65 9.64
C VAL A 238 -3.93 12.71 9.19
N LYS A 239 -5.18 13.05 9.52
CA LYS A 239 -6.38 12.33 9.14
C LYS A 239 -7.23 13.22 8.26
N ASP A 240 -7.55 12.75 7.05
CA ASP A 240 -8.48 13.43 6.15
C ASP A 240 -9.90 12.85 6.24
N ASN A 241 -10.83 13.45 5.51
CA ASN A 241 -12.23 13.00 5.45
C ASN A 241 -12.43 11.64 4.73
N MET A 242 -11.35 11.02 4.23
CA MET A 242 -11.33 9.68 3.64
C MET A 242 -10.69 8.65 4.57
N ASP A 243 -10.40 9.00 5.83
CA ASP A 243 -9.71 8.16 6.83
C ASP A 243 -8.29 7.72 6.38
N GLU A 244 -7.64 8.41 5.42
CA GLU A 244 -6.23 8.16 5.15
C GLU A 244 -5.38 8.72 6.30
N ILE A 245 -4.55 7.86 6.90
CA ILE A 245 -3.67 8.23 8.00
C ILE A 245 -2.25 8.35 7.47
N HIS A 246 -1.73 9.57 7.48
CA HIS A 246 -0.35 9.83 7.12
C HIS A 246 0.48 9.98 8.39
N PHE A 247 1.59 9.25 8.46
CA PHE A 247 2.48 9.21 9.61
C PHE A 247 3.86 9.71 9.23
N ILE A 248 4.40 10.63 10.02
CA ILE A 248 5.81 11.00 9.97
C ILE A 248 6.37 10.90 11.39
N GLU A 249 7.47 10.15 11.54
CA GLU A 249 8.22 10.03 12.79
C GLU A 249 9.50 10.86 12.70
N TYR A 250 9.75 11.68 13.71
CA TYR A 250 10.94 12.53 13.84
C TYR A 250 11.66 12.16 15.14
N ASP A 251 12.96 11.84 15.07
CA ASP A 251 13.81 11.62 16.25
C ASP A 251 14.49 12.94 16.64
N ALA A 252 14.12 13.48 17.80
CA ALA A 252 14.66 14.74 18.31
C ALA A 252 16.02 14.58 19.01
N GLY A 253 16.50 13.35 19.23
CA GLY A 253 17.73 13.12 19.97
C GLY A 253 17.68 13.63 21.42
N ALA A 254 18.81 13.58 22.14
CA ALA A 254 18.94 14.04 23.53
C ALA A 254 19.16 15.56 23.62
N LEU A 255 18.34 16.36 22.95
CA LEU A 255 18.44 17.82 22.94
C LEU A 255 17.62 18.47 24.06
N VAL A 256 18.25 19.39 24.79
CA VAL A 256 17.67 20.18 25.89
C VAL A 256 16.64 21.20 25.37
N GLU A 257 16.84 21.70 24.15
CA GLU A 257 15.93 22.60 23.43
C GLU A 257 16.10 22.42 21.91
N GLY A 258 15.06 22.72 21.14
CA GLY A 258 15.12 22.66 19.68
C GLY A 258 13.84 23.07 18.98
N THR A 259 13.91 23.10 17.64
CA THR A 259 12.80 23.45 16.75
C THR A 259 12.76 22.49 15.57
N PHE A 260 11.59 21.99 15.21
CA PHE A 260 11.37 21.27 13.95
C PHE A 260 10.12 21.77 13.24
N TYR A 261 10.02 21.46 11.95
CA TYR A 261 8.96 21.95 11.07
C TYR A 261 8.29 20.80 10.33
N PHE A 262 6.96 20.86 10.23
CA PHE A 262 6.17 20.05 9.32
C PHE A 262 5.64 20.92 8.18
N ASP A 263 5.85 20.51 6.93
CA ASP A 263 5.27 21.19 5.77
C ASP A 263 3.80 20.80 5.59
N LEU A 264 2.91 21.77 5.83
CA LEU A 264 1.46 21.62 5.73
C LEU A 264 0.90 22.26 4.46
N ARG A 265 1.73 22.83 3.57
CA ARG A 265 1.27 23.54 2.37
C ARG A 265 0.47 22.65 1.42
N GLU A 266 0.68 21.33 1.49
CA GLU A 266 -0.09 20.35 0.72
C GLU A 266 -1.52 20.09 1.26
N LEU A 267 -1.86 20.59 2.45
CA LEU A 267 -3.19 20.46 3.09
C LEU A 267 -4.20 21.56 2.67
N GLY A 268 -3.84 22.48 1.77
CA GLY A 268 -4.69 23.64 1.41
C GLY A 268 -5.87 23.39 0.46
N ARG A 269 -6.42 22.18 0.33
CA ARG A 269 -7.48 21.90 -0.65
C ARG A 269 -8.86 22.40 -0.19
N LYS A 270 -9.52 23.15 -1.06
CA LYS A 270 -10.84 23.74 -0.80
C LYS A 270 -11.91 22.66 -0.59
N GLY A 271 -12.51 22.61 0.60
CA GLY A 271 -13.63 21.70 0.93
C GLY A 271 -13.25 20.40 1.64
N ILE A 272 -11.98 20.24 2.06
CA ILE A 272 -11.50 19.09 2.85
C ILE A 272 -11.17 19.59 4.27
N TRP A 273 -11.56 18.81 5.28
CA TRP A 273 -11.17 19.03 6.68
C TRP A 273 -10.07 18.06 7.05
N TYR A 274 -9.12 18.51 7.88
CA TYR A 274 -7.97 17.74 8.33
C TYR A 274 -7.91 17.75 9.85
N ASP A 275 -7.79 16.58 10.45
CA ASP A 275 -7.43 16.43 11.85
C ASP A 275 -5.92 16.19 11.94
N ILE A 276 -5.24 17.01 12.74
CA ILE A 276 -3.81 16.93 12.98
C ILE A 276 -3.59 16.54 14.43
N LEU A 277 -2.96 15.39 14.64
CA LEU A 277 -2.58 14.87 15.94
C LEU A 277 -1.06 14.82 16.02
N LEU A 278 -0.51 15.36 17.11
CA LEU A 278 0.93 15.30 17.38
C LEU A 278 1.14 14.51 18.65
N GLU A 279 1.90 13.42 18.55
CA GLU A 279 2.27 12.59 19.71
C GLU A 279 3.75 12.77 20.04
N TYR A 280 4.04 12.79 21.34
CA TYR A 280 5.38 12.65 21.90
C TYR A 280 5.54 11.26 22.49
N LYS A 281 6.56 10.53 22.01
CA LYS A 281 6.84 9.15 22.43
C LYS A 281 8.17 9.06 23.14
N THR A 282 8.11 8.58 24.38
CA THR A 282 9.28 8.12 25.16
C THR A 282 9.41 6.60 25.07
N ALA A 283 10.50 6.04 25.59
CA ALA A 283 10.70 4.58 25.64
C ALA A 283 9.59 3.83 26.42
N ALA A 284 8.91 4.49 27.36
CA ALA A 284 7.91 3.86 28.24
C ALA A 284 6.46 4.29 27.93
N ASN A 285 6.23 5.55 27.57
CA ASN A 285 4.90 6.15 27.46
C ASN A 285 4.72 6.97 26.18
N ARG A 286 3.46 7.12 25.77
CA ARG A 286 3.01 8.04 24.72
C ARG A 286 2.18 9.15 25.33
N TYR A 287 2.36 10.35 24.83
CA TYR A 287 1.66 11.54 25.28
C TYR A 287 1.14 12.31 24.07
N ASP A 288 -0.16 12.55 24.03
CA ASP A 288 -0.76 13.38 22.99
C ASP A 288 -0.47 14.84 23.32
N LEU A 289 0.20 15.52 22.40
CA LEU A 289 0.56 16.93 22.53
C LEU A 289 -0.51 17.86 21.98
N LEU A 290 -1.47 17.36 21.19
CA LEU A 290 -2.61 18.12 20.70
C LEU A 290 -3.89 17.45 21.21
N VAL A 291 -4.61 18.12 22.10
CA VAL A 291 -5.86 17.60 22.67
C VAL A 291 -7.01 17.86 21.70
N GLU A 292 -7.87 16.84 21.53
CA GLU A 292 -8.99 16.81 20.59
C GLU A 292 -9.89 18.05 20.69
N ASN A 293 -10.18 18.62 19.51
CA ASN A 293 -11.12 19.70 19.19
C ASN A 293 -10.55 21.12 19.15
N ALA A 294 -10.20 21.57 17.93
CA ALA A 294 -10.07 22.97 17.53
C ALA A 294 -9.30 23.84 18.55
N VAL A 295 -8.02 23.54 18.70
CA VAL A 295 -7.15 24.18 19.67
C VAL A 295 -6.19 25.12 18.92
N ASP A 296 -6.28 26.41 19.24
CA ASP A 296 -5.55 27.54 18.67
C ASP A 296 -4.06 27.20 18.44
N ILE A 297 -3.55 27.37 17.22
CA ILE A 297 -2.21 26.92 16.77
C ILE A 297 -1.03 27.65 17.46
N ASN A 298 -1.32 28.36 18.55
CA ASN A 298 -0.40 29.18 19.36
C ASN A 298 -0.34 28.73 20.83
N GLN A 299 -0.80 27.52 21.15
CA GLN A 299 -0.81 27.03 22.54
C GLN A 299 0.55 26.53 23.02
N GLN A 300 0.71 26.57 24.35
CA GLN A 300 1.85 25.98 25.05
C GLN A 300 1.36 24.83 25.93
N ILE A 301 2.02 23.68 25.82
CA ILE A 301 1.64 22.47 26.55
C ILE A 301 2.90 21.91 27.22
N THR A 302 2.80 21.64 28.53
CA THR A 302 3.91 21.07 29.30
C THR A 302 3.67 19.59 29.53
N VAL A 303 4.54 18.74 28.98
CA VAL A 303 4.50 17.28 29.15
C VAL A 303 5.87 16.79 29.62
N ASN A 304 5.88 16.03 30.71
CA ASN A 304 7.08 15.42 31.27
C ASN A 304 8.22 16.42 31.58
N GLY A 305 7.87 17.61 32.05
CA GLY A 305 8.83 18.67 32.41
C GLY A 305 9.25 19.57 31.25
N LYS A 306 8.98 19.19 29.98
CA LYS A 306 9.27 20.02 28.80
C LYS A 306 8.04 20.81 28.38
N THR A 307 8.22 22.08 28.02
CA THR A 307 7.17 22.94 27.48
C THR A 307 7.29 23.03 25.97
N TYR A 308 6.22 22.65 25.28
CA TYR A 308 6.08 22.66 23.83
C TYR A 308 5.27 23.88 23.41
N LYS A 309 5.71 24.62 22.39
CA LYS A 309 4.99 25.72 21.77
C LYS A 309 4.81 25.42 20.29
N PHE A 310 3.58 25.59 19.81
CA PHE A 310 3.21 25.42 18.41
C PHE A 310 3.00 26.80 17.79
N GLU A 311 3.43 26.99 16.55
CA GLU A 311 3.14 28.17 15.73
C GLU A 311 2.94 27.77 14.27
N GLU A 312 2.01 28.44 13.56
CA GLU A 312 1.87 28.32 12.11
C GLU A 312 2.67 29.43 11.43
N TRP A 313 3.56 29.05 10.51
CA TRP A 313 4.38 29.99 9.75
C TRP A 313 4.41 29.63 8.26
N GLU A 314 3.78 30.46 7.43
CA GLU A 314 3.72 30.29 5.96
C GLU A 314 3.25 28.89 5.49
N GLY A 315 2.32 28.27 6.21
CA GLY A 315 1.84 26.91 5.91
C GLY A 315 2.78 25.80 6.39
N LEU A 316 3.71 26.12 7.29
CA LEU A 316 4.48 25.16 8.08
C LEU A 316 3.94 25.14 9.51
N LEU A 317 3.90 23.97 10.13
CA LEU A 317 3.71 23.84 11.58
C LEU A 317 5.08 23.77 12.24
N GLU A 318 5.41 24.80 12.99
CA GLU A 318 6.64 24.91 13.76
C GLU A 318 6.40 24.44 15.20
N VAL A 319 7.30 23.58 15.70
CA VAL A 319 7.24 23.08 17.06
C VAL A 319 8.54 23.43 17.78
N HIS A 320 8.42 24.24 18.81
CA HIS A 320 9.52 24.60 19.71
C HIS A 320 9.37 23.84 21.03
N TRP A 321 10.47 23.34 21.58
CA TRP A 321 10.45 22.78 22.94
C TRP A 321 11.62 23.25 23.79
N LYS A 322 11.37 23.32 25.09
CA LYS A 322 12.36 23.68 26.10
C LYS A 322 12.11 22.92 27.41
N GLU A 323 13.18 22.44 28.05
CA GLU A 323 13.19 21.94 29.44
C GLU A 323 12.91 23.02 30.49
#